data_AF-A0A8T2RDV9-F1
#
_entry.id   AF-A0A8T2RDV9-F1
#
_cell.length_a   1.000
_cell.length_b   1.000
_cell.length_c   1.000
_cell.angle_alpha   90.00
_cell.angle_beta   90.00
_cell.angle_gamma   90.00
#
_symmetry.space_group_name_H-M   'P 1'
#
loop_
_entity.id
_entity.type
_entity.pdbx_description
1 polymer ?
#
loop_
_entity_poly.entity_id
_entity_poly.type
_entity_poly.pdbx_seq_one_letter_code
_entity_poly.pdbx_strand_id
1 'polypeptide(L)'
;MSRDCLWSLAKYSFLGAAAYGLLYSVVDYAHRLPISCLPWSEPEEDHHHLDRLAVISMIKELEVNPGVNFVGALRIPRANDEGKKAVDLVILTGRKLYLVEVKSSSNKIKRDADGSWYEKYEDGSSIKHGNVIQDVKERVALLESYLVRRGFKLPSEFIHSAVVFSNPECRVDECILRIPGVFSSTQWKSLLSKKAQKHKLGWMSPHKRHLLTMSLYQQLFCILKTAPTWDRLTFEDGGIVLGDFQGFEGTSDDLEALKRVKRTHVDSINIQRRADNLNVFGYQVTTSVSAVLSYTLRDYRKILSRGEAKAITEEPKESITVKGSTELGFLLVGSSIPKRFKLINLVSVQLSP
;
A
#
# COMPACT_ATOMS: atom_id res chain seq x y z
N MET A 1 -48.31 -25.94 45.56
CA MET A 1 -47.57 -24.74 45.09
C MET A 1 -48.41 -24.09 44.00
N SER A 2 -48.85 -22.84 44.23
CA SER A 2 -49.86 -22.15 43.39
C SER A 2 -49.34 -21.83 41.98
N ARG A 3 -50.25 -21.87 40.99
CA ARG A 3 -50.04 -21.43 39.59
C ARG A 3 -49.52 -19.98 39.50
N ASP A 4 -49.67 -19.18 40.54
CA ASP A 4 -49.20 -17.79 40.59
C ASP A 4 -47.68 -17.65 40.76
N CYS A 5 -46.98 -18.70 41.21
CA CYS A 5 -45.52 -18.68 41.38
C CYS A 5 -44.77 -18.88 40.03
N LEU A 6 -45.39 -19.61 39.10
CA LEU A 6 -44.82 -19.90 37.78
C LEU A 6 -44.90 -18.69 36.82
N TRP A 7 -45.91 -17.81 36.98
CA TRP A 7 -46.04 -16.60 36.18
C TRP A 7 -45.09 -15.47 36.60
N SER A 8 -44.62 -15.46 37.85
CA SER A 8 -43.65 -14.49 38.35
C SER A 8 -42.24 -14.78 37.81
N LEU A 9 -41.79 -16.03 37.84
CA LEU A 9 -40.47 -16.44 37.33
C LEU A 9 -40.33 -16.29 35.81
N ALA A 10 -41.41 -16.49 35.05
CA ALA A 10 -41.40 -16.28 33.60
C ALA A 10 -41.23 -14.80 33.21
N LYS A 11 -41.81 -13.86 33.98
CA LYS A 11 -41.66 -12.41 33.73
C LYS A 11 -40.25 -11.88 34.01
N TYR A 12 -39.60 -12.36 35.07
CA TYR A 12 -38.21 -11.97 35.37
C TYR A 12 -37.20 -12.57 34.37
N SER A 13 -37.49 -13.74 33.81
CA SER A 13 -36.67 -14.37 32.76
C SER A 13 -36.83 -13.65 31.40
N PHE A 14 -38.05 -13.21 31.07
CA PHE A 14 -38.32 -12.47 29.82
C PHE A 14 -37.79 -11.04 29.83
N LEU A 15 -37.87 -10.34 30.97
CA LEU A 15 -37.29 -9.00 31.12
C LEU A 15 -35.76 -9.03 31.12
N GLY A 16 -35.15 -10.07 31.71
CA GLY A 16 -33.70 -10.30 31.66
C GLY A 16 -33.20 -10.60 30.23
N ALA A 17 -33.90 -11.46 29.49
CA ALA A 17 -33.53 -11.81 28.11
C ALA A 17 -33.78 -10.65 27.11
N ALA A 18 -34.84 -9.86 27.31
CA ALA A 18 -35.08 -8.66 26.51
C ALA A 18 -34.06 -7.55 26.79
N ALA A 19 -33.65 -7.37 28.06
CA ALA A 19 -32.59 -6.43 28.43
C ALA A 19 -31.21 -6.87 27.90
N TYR A 20 -30.89 -8.16 27.93
CA TYR A 20 -29.66 -8.70 27.33
C TYR A 20 -29.67 -8.65 25.79
N GLY A 21 -30.82 -8.90 25.16
CA GLY A 21 -30.99 -8.79 23.70
C GLY A 21 -30.91 -7.34 23.20
N LEU A 22 -31.39 -6.37 23.98
CA LEU A 22 -31.23 -4.94 23.71
C LEU A 22 -29.81 -4.45 23.99
N LEU A 23 -29.11 -5.00 25.00
CA LEU A 23 -27.70 -4.65 25.23
C LEU A 23 -26.82 -5.13 24.07
N TYR A 24 -27.05 -6.33 23.54
CA TYR A 24 -26.30 -6.85 22.38
C TYR A 24 -26.70 -6.16 21.07
N SER A 25 -27.97 -5.79 20.87
CA SER A 25 -28.36 -5.05 19.66
C SER A 25 -27.88 -3.60 19.68
N VAL A 26 -27.76 -2.96 20.84
CA VAL A 26 -27.16 -1.62 20.98
C VAL A 26 -25.64 -1.67 20.85
N VAL A 27 -24.97 -2.73 21.35
CA VAL A 27 -23.53 -2.94 21.12
C VAL A 27 -23.24 -3.22 19.63
N ASP A 28 -24.09 -4.00 18.94
CA ASP A 28 -23.94 -4.29 17.52
C ASP A 28 -24.35 -3.11 16.60
N TYR A 29 -25.25 -2.24 17.07
CA TYR A 29 -25.63 -0.99 16.39
C TYR A 29 -24.60 0.14 16.59
N ALA A 30 -23.93 0.20 17.75
CA ALA A 30 -22.84 1.14 18.00
C ALA A 30 -21.59 0.85 17.16
N HIS A 31 -21.43 -0.39 16.66
CA HIS A 31 -20.38 -0.76 15.70
C HIS A 31 -20.73 -0.45 14.23
N ARG A 32 -21.94 0.05 13.93
CA ARG A 32 -22.40 0.38 12.56
C ARG A 32 -22.52 1.87 12.27
N LEU A 33 -22.07 2.72 13.17
CA LEU A 33 -21.85 4.12 12.82
C LEU A 33 -20.61 4.20 11.92
N PRO A 34 -20.62 4.99 10.82
CA PRO A 34 -19.42 5.26 10.04
C PRO A 34 -18.51 6.15 10.91
N ILE A 35 -17.82 5.51 11.83
CA ILE A 35 -16.67 6.10 12.51
C ILE A 35 -15.63 6.21 11.41
N SER A 36 -15.43 7.45 10.97
CA SER A 36 -14.35 7.92 10.11
C SER A 36 -13.13 7.01 10.22
N CYS A 37 -12.92 6.20 9.17
CA CYS A 37 -11.78 5.30 9.06
C CYS A 37 -10.53 6.14 8.73
N LEU A 38 -10.03 6.87 9.71
CA LEU A 38 -8.67 7.36 9.76
C LEU A 38 -8.17 7.04 11.17
N PRO A 39 -7.22 6.12 11.34
CA PRO A 39 -6.56 5.99 12.63
C PRO A 39 -5.73 7.26 12.86
N TRP A 40 -6.19 8.12 13.77
CA TRP A 40 -5.35 9.08 14.52
C TRP A 40 -4.37 8.27 15.40
N SER A 41 -3.13 8.66 15.75
CA SER A 41 -2.34 9.89 15.54
C SER A 41 -0.94 9.77 16.19
N GLU A 42 0.09 10.31 15.55
CA GLU A 42 1.20 11.09 16.17
C GLU A 42 1.56 12.28 15.24
N PRO A 43 1.99 13.44 15.76
CA PRO A 43 2.22 14.65 14.94
C PRO A 43 3.32 14.51 13.86
N GLU A 44 4.20 13.50 13.95
CA GLU A 44 5.14 13.15 12.85
C GLU A 44 4.47 12.34 11.72
N GLU A 45 3.31 11.72 11.96
CA GLU A 45 2.56 10.90 10.98
C GLU A 45 1.76 11.74 9.97
N ASP A 46 1.37 12.98 10.32
CA ASP A 46 0.51 13.85 9.49
C ASP A 46 1.19 14.28 8.18
N HIS A 47 2.49 14.57 8.23
CA HIS A 47 3.25 14.98 7.03
C HIS A 47 3.35 13.86 6.00
N HIS A 48 3.61 12.64 6.45
CA HIS A 48 3.66 11.47 5.57
C HIS A 48 2.28 11.09 5.03
N HIS A 49 1.20 11.37 5.77
CA HIS A 49 -0.17 11.14 5.30
C HIS A 49 -0.52 12.07 4.12
N LEU A 50 -0.21 13.37 4.23
CA LEU A 50 -0.43 14.32 3.13
C LEU A 50 0.38 13.98 1.87
N ASP A 51 1.64 13.60 2.05
CA ASP A 51 2.49 13.13 0.93
C ASP A 51 1.85 11.91 0.25
N ARG A 52 1.35 10.92 1.01
CA ARG A 52 0.65 9.74 0.46
C ARG A 52 -0.63 10.10 -0.30
N LEU A 53 -1.45 11.01 0.24
CA LEU A 53 -2.66 11.48 -0.46
C LEU A 53 -2.30 12.19 -1.77
N ALA A 54 -1.23 12.98 -1.78
CA ALA A 54 -0.72 13.62 -2.98
C ALA A 54 -0.24 12.60 -4.02
N VAL A 55 0.45 11.52 -3.61
CA VAL A 55 0.84 10.43 -4.52
C VAL A 55 -0.38 9.78 -5.15
N ILE A 56 -1.43 9.48 -4.37
CA ILE A 56 -2.69 8.91 -4.88
C ILE A 56 -3.34 9.84 -5.90
N SER A 57 -3.38 11.15 -5.60
CA SER A 57 -3.91 12.16 -6.51
C SER A 57 -3.12 12.20 -7.83
N MET A 58 -1.78 12.19 -7.76
CA MET A 58 -0.90 12.14 -8.92
C MET A 58 -1.08 10.87 -9.75
N ILE A 59 -1.29 9.71 -9.11
CA ILE A 59 -1.57 8.45 -9.82
C ILE A 59 -2.87 8.57 -10.63
N LYS A 60 -3.94 9.09 -10.04
CA LYS A 60 -5.22 9.32 -10.76
C LYS A 60 -5.04 10.24 -11.97
N GLU A 61 -4.23 11.30 -11.83
CA GLU A 61 -3.89 12.19 -12.95
C GLU A 61 -3.08 11.45 -14.05
N LEU A 62 -2.25 10.46 -13.69
CA LEU A 62 -1.47 9.68 -14.66
C LEU A 62 -2.30 8.61 -15.38
N GLU A 63 -3.29 8.01 -14.71
CA GLU A 63 -4.18 7.00 -15.31
C GLU A 63 -4.94 7.51 -16.54
N VAL A 64 -5.28 8.80 -16.55
CA VAL A 64 -5.96 9.43 -17.68
C VAL A 64 -5.03 9.83 -18.83
N ASN A 65 -3.70 9.69 -18.68
CA ASN A 65 -2.71 10.10 -19.67
C ASN A 65 -2.21 8.92 -20.51
N PRO A 66 -2.71 8.73 -21.76
CA PRO A 66 -2.25 7.65 -22.62
C PRO A 66 -0.77 7.80 -22.97
N GLY A 67 0.00 6.72 -22.81
CA GLY A 67 1.43 6.67 -23.13
C GLY A 67 2.37 6.89 -21.94
N VAL A 68 1.86 6.97 -20.72
CA VAL A 68 2.66 6.98 -19.49
C VAL A 68 2.36 5.74 -18.68
N ASN A 69 3.39 4.96 -18.36
CA ASN A 69 3.30 3.84 -17.44
C ASN A 69 3.86 4.24 -16.09
N PHE A 70 3.29 3.73 -15.00
CA PHE A 70 3.78 4.04 -13.67
C PHE A 70 3.65 2.86 -12.69
N VAL A 71 4.45 2.91 -11.63
CA VAL A 71 4.41 2.00 -10.48
C VAL A 71 4.54 2.83 -9.20
N GLY A 72 3.56 2.75 -8.30
CA GLY A 72 3.60 3.42 -7.00
C GLY A 72 4.17 2.52 -5.90
N ALA A 73 4.67 3.14 -4.83
CA ALA A 73 5.09 2.47 -3.60
C ALA A 73 6.11 1.33 -3.78
N LEU A 74 7.03 1.49 -4.74
CA LEU A 74 8.06 0.50 -5.05
C LEU A 74 9.11 0.48 -3.93
N ARG A 75 9.52 -0.71 -3.50
CA ARG A 75 10.54 -0.93 -2.47
C ARG A 75 11.73 -1.63 -3.10
N ILE A 76 12.76 -0.84 -3.42
CA ILE A 76 13.97 -1.31 -4.08
C ILE A 76 14.81 -2.12 -3.09
N PRO A 77 15.08 -3.41 -3.36
CA PRO A 77 15.98 -4.20 -2.52
C PRO A 77 17.41 -3.67 -2.60
N ARG A 78 18.06 -3.53 -1.44
CA ARG A 78 19.51 -3.34 -1.37
C ARG A 78 20.24 -4.64 -1.70
N ALA A 79 21.54 -4.55 -1.95
CA ALA A 79 22.37 -5.75 -2.03
C ALA A 79 22.48 -6.39 -0.63
N ASN A 80 22.80 -7.69 -0.57
CA ASN A 80 23.15 -8.40 0.67
C ASN A 80 22.09 -8.35 1.78
N ASP A 81 20.80 -8.33 1.42
CA ASP A 81 19.67 -8.34 2.37
C ASP A 81 19.64 -7.18 3.38
N GLU A 82 20.28 -6.04 3.08
CA GLU A 82 20.30 -4.81 3.91
C GLU A 82 18.94 -4.05 3.94
N GLY A 83 17.83 -4.75 3.69
CA GLY A 83 16.49 -4.20 3.59
C GLY A 83 16.13 -3.60 2.24
N LYS A 84 15.07 -2.79 2.22
CA LYS A 84 14.50 -2.19 1.00
C LYS A 84 14.37 -0.68 1.20
N LYS A 85 14.68 0.15 0.19
CA LYS A 85 14.35 1.60 0.19
C LYS A 85 13.05 1.83 -0.57
N ALA A 86 12.09 2.50 0.06
CA ALA A 86 10.83 2.89 -0.56
C ALA A 86 11.00 4.06 -1.54
N VAL A 87 10.13 4.09 -2.54
CA VAL A 87 9.98 5.13 -3.56
C VAL A 87 8.49 5.39 -3.72
N ASP A 88 8.10 6.66 -3.70
CA ASP A 88 6.70 7.04 -3.83
C ASP A 88 6.12 6.65 -5.19
N LEU A 89 6.80 7.02 -6.27
CA LEU A 89 6.32 6.81 -7.62
C LEU A 89 7.46 6.64 -8.64
N VAL A 90 7.33 5.62 -9.50
CA VAL A 90 8.19 5.41 -10.66
C VAL A 90 7.37 5.66 -11.91
N ILE A 91 7.83 6.57 -12.77
CA ILE A 91 7.14 6.92 -14.02
C ILE A 91 8.02 6.54 -15.20
N LEU A 92 7.52 5.65 -16.03
CA LEU A 92 8.15 5.23 -17.26
C LEU A 92 7.49 5.93 -18.46
N THR A 93 8.33 6.66 -19.19
CA THR A 93 7.98 7.26 -20.48
C THR A 93 8.77 6.55 -21.57
N GLY A 94 8.40 6.74 -22.84
CA GLY A 94 9.16 6.13 -23.95
C GLY A 94 10.64 6.55 -24.04
N ARG A 95 11.06 7.59 -23.31
CA ARG A 95 12.43 8.15 -23.36
C ARG A 95 13.22 8.07 -22.06
N LYS A 96 12.54 8.01 -20.92
CA LYS A 96 13.12 8.22 -19.60
C LYS A 96 12.29 7.50 -18.54
N LEU A 97 12.97 7.08 -17.48
CA LEU A 97 12.35 6.63 -16.24
C LEU A 97 12.58 7.70 -15.17
N TYR A 98 11.54 8.09 -14.45
CA TYR A 98 11.60 9.03 -13.34
C TYR A 98 11.35 8.30 -12.04
N LEU A 99 12.25 8.49 -11.08
CA LEU A 99 12.08 8.09 -9.70
C LEU A 99 11.66 9.33 -8.93
N VAL A 100 10.39 9.38 -8.54
CA VAL A 100 9.71 10.58 -8.04
C VAL A 100 9.51 10.46 -6.54
N GLU A 101 9.99 11.45 -5.81
CA GLU A 101 9.59 11.78 -4.44
C GLU A 101 8.52 12.86 -4.50
N VAL A 102 7.43 12.70 -3.74
CA VAL A 102 6.34 13.67 -3.68
C VAL A 102 6.37 14.40 -2.35
N LYS A 103 6.25 15.73 -2.39
CA LYS A 103 6.13 16.60 -1.22
C LYS A 103 4.85 17.43 -1.29
N SER A 104 4.05 17.37 -0.25
CA SER A 104 2.72 17.99 -0.16
C SER A 104 2.62 19.00 0.99
N SER A 105 3.65 19.81 1.18
CA SER A 105 3.66 20.91 2.16
C SER A 105 2.84 22.12 1.66
N SER A 106 2.09 22.78 2.55
CA SER A 106 1.49 24.12 2.31
C SER A 106 2.40 25.27 2.76
N ASN A 107 3.54 24.96 3.39
CA ASN A 107 4.41 25.91 4.03
C ASN A 107 5.50 26.44 3.08
N LYS A 108 6.34 27.34 3.61
CA LYS A 108 7.50 27.86 2.88
C LYS A 108 8.68 26.90 3.01
N ILE A 109 9.20 26.43 1.88
CA ILE A 109 10.38 25.56 1.82
C ILE A 109 11.58 26.38 1.39
N LYS A 110 12.64 26.32 2.19
CA LYS A 110 13.90 27.02 1.95
C LYS A 110 15.08 26.06 1.98
N ARG A 111 16.19 26.48 1.39
CA ARG A 111 17.44 25.71 1.34
C ARG A 111 18.47 26.28 2.31
N ASP A 112 19.11 25.41 3.05
CA ASP A 112 20.23 25.72 3.93
C ASP A 112 21.58 25.58 3.17
N ALA A 113 22.65 26.13 3.74
CA ALA A 113 23.98 26.17 3.12
C ALA A 113 24.58 24.75 2.91
N ASP A 114 24.26 23.81 3.80
CA ASP A 114 24.66 22.40 3.72
C ASP A 114 23.88 21.61 2.66
N GLY A 115 22.91 22.23 1.98
CA GLY A 115 22.06 21.60 0.96
C GLY A 115 20.82 20.90 1.50
N SER A 116 20.65 20.85 2.82
CA SER A 116 19.40 20.45 3.47
C SER A 116 18.30 21.47 3.22
N TRP A 117 17.05 21.06 3.39
CA TRP A 117 15.90 21.95 3.22
C TRP A 117 15.24 22.17 4.57
N TYR A 118 14.58 23.30 4.77
CA TYR A 118 13.77 23.51 5.95
C TYR A 118 12.41 24.08 5.57
N GLU A 119 11.41 23.57 6.24
CA GLU A 119 10.03 23.98 6.14
C GLU A 119 9.72 24.94 7.27
N LYS A 120 9.32 26.17 6.93
CA LYS A 120 8.99 27.21 7.91
C LYS A 120 7.49 27.37 8.04
N TYR A 121 7.01 27.24 9.26
CA TYR A 121 5.61 27.39 9.65
C TYR A 121 5.28 28.85 9.99
N GLU A 122 4.00 29.17 10.01
CA GLU A 122 3.52 30.52 10.33
C GLU A 122 3.81 30.93 11.78
N ASP A 123 3.80 29.97 12.70
CA ASP A 123 4.15 30.16 14.12
C ASP A 123 5.65 30.41 14.36
N GLY A 124 6.46 30.38 13.30
CA GLY A 124 7.90 30.60 13.35
C GLY A 124 8.72 29.34 13.60
N SER A 125 8.08 28.20 13.90
CA SER A 125 8.76 26.90 13.99
C SER A 125 9.28 26.45 12.62
N SER A 126 10.22 25.51 12.62
CA SER A 126 10.77 24.96 11.40
C SER A 126 11.14 23.49 11.54
N ILE A 127 10.84 22.71 10.51
CA ILE A 127 11.30 21.32 10.38
C ILE A 127 12.47 21.29 9.39
N LYS A 128 13.60 20.72 9.82
CA LYS A 128 14.77 20.48 8.96
C LYS A 128 14.62 19.12 8.28
N HIS A 129 14.59 19.15 6.96
CA HIS A 129 14.61 17.99 6.08
C HIS A 129 16.04 17.71 5.63
N GLY A 130 16.39 16.45 5.37
CA GLY A 130 17.67 16.10 4.77
C GLY A 130 17.86 16.66 3.35
N ASN A 131 18.96 16.28 2.69
CA ASN A 131 19.15 16.61 1.27
C ASN A 131 18.32 15.65 0.41
N VAL A 132 17.04 15.98 0.24
CA VAL A 132 16.05 15.16 -0.47
C VAL A 132 16.52 14.76 -1.87
N ILE A 133 17.21 15.66 -2.58
CA ILE A 133 17.71 15.38 -3.93
C ILE A 133 18.82 14.32 -3.89
N GLN A 134 19.71 14.39 -2.93
CA GLN A 134 20.75 13.38 -2.75
C GLN A 134 20.13 12.03 -2.40
N ASP A 135 19.12 12.00 -1.51
CA ASP A 135 18.42 10.77 -1.14
C ASP A 135 17.75 10.09 -2.34
N VAL A 136 17.11 10.87 -3.21
CA VAL A 136 16.49 10.34 -4.44
C VAL A 136 17.55 9.84 -5.42
N LYS A 137 18.70 10.50 -5.54
CA LYS A 137 19.82 10.03 -6.38
C LYS A 137 20.40 8.71 -5.89
N GLU A 138 20.52 8.51 -4.58
CA GLU A 138 20.90 7.21 -4.02
C GLU A 138 19.90 6.12 -4.40
N ARG A 139 18.59 6.42 -4.32
CA ARG A 139 17.54 5.48 -4.73
C ARG A 139 17.60 5.18 -6.23
N VAL A 140 17.99 6.14 -7.07
CA VAL A 140 18.27 5.90 -8.50
C VAL A 140 19.40 4.88 -8.66
N ALA A 141 20.55 5.06 -7.99
CA ALA A 141 21.65 4.11 -8.06
C ALA A 141 21.27 2.71 -7.55
N LEU A 142 20.43 2.63 -6.51
CA LEU A 142 19.86 1.37 -6.03
C LEU A 142 18.96 0.72 -7.08
N LEU A 143 18.09 1.48 -7.75
CA LEU A 143 17.22 0.96 -8.81
C LEU A 143 18.02 0.43 -9.99
N GLU A 144 19.04 1.16 -10.43
CA GLU A 144 19.94 0.71 -11.51
C GLU A 144 20.60 -0.62 -11.14
N SER A 145 21.15 -0.71 -9.93
CA SER A 145 21.76 -1.94 -9.41
C SER A 145 20.77 -3.09 -9.35
N TYR A 146 19.52 -2.82 -8.90
CA TYR A 146 18.46 -3.82 -8.88
C TYR A 146 18.11 -4.32 -10.29
N LEU A 147 17.96 -3.42 -11.26
CA LEU A 147 17.66 -3.80 -12.65
C LEU A 147 18.78 -4.66 -13.25
N VAL A 148 20.05 -4.31 -12.99
CA VAL A 148 21.20 -5.11 -13.43
C VAL A 148 21.17 -6.51 -12.82
N ARG A 149 20.86 -6.65 -11.51
CA ARG A 149 20.68 -7.97 -10.86
C ARG A 149 19.52 -8.77 -11.46
N ARG A 150 18.50 -8.10 -11.98
CA ARG A 150 17.39 -8.71 -12.73
C ARG A 150 17.72 -8.97 -14.20
N GLY A 151 18.98 -8.82 -14.62
CA GLY A 151 19.45 -9.07 -15.98
C GLY A 151 19.10 -7.98 -16.97
N PHE A 152 18.74 -6.78 -16.50
CA PHE A 152 18.29 -5.66 -17.35
C PHE A 152 19.20 -4.45 -17.18
N LYS A 153 19.97 -4.13 -18.22
CA LYS A 153 20.87 -2.96 -18.23
C LYS A 153 20.25 -1.82 -19.04
N LEU A 154 20.06 -0.69 -18.39
CA LEU A 154 19.59 0.52 -19.04
C LEU A 154 20.74 1.31 -19.69
N PRO A 155 20.44 2.13 -20.70
CA PRO A 155 21.36 3.16 -21.16
C PRO A 155 21.74 4.10 -20.02
N SER A 156 22.97 4.64 -20.09
CA SER A 156 23.41 5.66 -19.14
C SER A 156 22.45 6.85 -19.11
N GLU A 157 22.24 7.42 -17.93
CA GLU A 157 21.34 8.56 -17.70
C GLU A 157 19.88 8.32 -18.10
N PHE A 158 19.42 7.07 -18.23
CA PHE A 158 18.01 6.81 -18.54
C PHE A 158 17.10 7.10 -17.34
N ILE A 159 17.57 6.79 -16.13
CA ILE A 159 16.84 7.03 -14.89
C ILE A 159 17.15 8.43 -14.36
N HIS A 160 16.10 9.16 -13.97
CA HIS A 160 16.21 10.52 -13.44
C HIS A 160 15.56 10.62 -12.07
N SER A 161 16.24 11.29 -11.14
CA SER A 161 15.67 11.73 -9.87
C SER A 161 14.67 12.86 -10.11
N ALA A 162 13.52 12.80 -9.47
CA ALA A 162 12.55 13.89 -9.45
C ALA A 162 12.01 14.13 -8.03
N VAL A 163 11.90 15.40 -7.64
CA VAL A 163 11.18 15.82 -6.43
C VAL A 163 10.06 16.75 -6.87
N VAL A 164 8.82 16.41 -6.54
CA VAL A 164 7.63 17.12 -6.99
C VAL A 164 6.91 17.71 -5.78
N PHE A 165 6.81 19.03 -5.74
CA PHE A 165 5.93 19.72 -4.81
C PHE A 165 4.52 19.74 -5.37
N SER A 166 3.67 18.84 -4.88
CA SER A 166 2.33 18.60 -5.43
C SER A 166 1.33 19.70 -5.07
N ASN A 167 1.45 20.26 -3.86
CA ASN A 167 0.57 21.31 -3.37
C ASN A 167 0.89 22.65 -4.08
N PRO A 168 -0.05 23.25 -4.83
CA PRO A 168 0.18 24.53 -5.50
C PRO A 168 0.36 25.72 -4.54
N GLU A 169 -0.05 25.60 -3.28
CA GLU A 169 0.14 26.63 -2.25
C GLU A 169 1.54 26.60 -1.62
N CYS A 170 2.31 25.53 -1.88
CA CYS A 170 3.68 25.38 -1.39
C CYS A 170 4.58 26.50 -1.93
N ARG A 171 5.17 27.28 -1.02
CA ARG A 171 6.08 28.38 -1.39
C ARG A 171 7.52 27.88 -1.36
N VAL A 172 7.99 27.36 -2.48
CA VAL A 172 9.35 26.84 -2.62
C VAL A 172 10.30 27.97 -3.04
N ASP A 173 11.42 28.12 -2.32
CA ASP A 173 12.46 29.07 -2.69
C ASP A 173 13.00 28.79 -4.10
N GLU A 174 13.19 29.86 -4.88
CA GLU A 174 13.61 29.80 -6.29
C GLU A 174 14.93 29.05 -6.50
N CYS A 175 15.85 29.10 -5.52
CA CYS A 175 17.11 28.36 -5.60
C CYS A 175 16.92 26.84 -5.56
N ILE A 176 15.84 26.34 -4.97
CA ILE A 176 15.46 24.92 -4.96
C ILE A 176 14.83 24.55 -6.30
N LEU A 177 13.91 25.38 -6.82
CA LEU A 177 13.26 25.14 -8.11
C LEU A 177 14.24 25.14 -9.30
N ARG A 178 15.40 25.79 -9.16
CA ARG A 178 16.49 25.75 -10.14
C ARG A 178 17.31 24.47 -10.10
N ILE A 179 17.17 23.62 -9.08
CA ILE A 179 17.86 22.34 -9.02
C ILE A 179 17.26 21.40 -10.08
N PRO A 180 18.07 20.83 -10.99
CA PRO A 180 17.55 19.88 -11.98
C PRO A 180 16.84 18.70 -11.33
N GLY A 181 15.61 18.45 -11.76
CA GLY A 181 14.76 17.38 -11.20
C GLY A 181 13.83 17.83 -10.08
N VAL A 182 13.90 19.08 -9.62
CA VAL A 182 12.85 19.66 -8.78
C VAL A 182 11.75 20.25 -9.66
N PHE A 183 10.49 20.00 -9.29
CA PHE A 183 9.33 20.56 -9.97
C PHE A 183 8.33 21.13 -8.97
N SER A 184 7.85 22.34 -9.23
CA SER A 184 6.58 22.79 -8.65
C SER A 184 5.40 22.04 -9.25
N SER A 185 4.23 22.13 -8.62
CA SER A 185 2.99 21.52 -9.11
C SER A 185 2.67 21.92 -10.56
N THR A 186 2.86 23.20 -10.90
CA THR A 186 2.61 23.73 -12.25
C THR A 186 3.65 23.25 -13.26
N GLN A 187 4.93 23.24 -12.89
CA GLN A 187 6.01 22.73 -13.75
C GLN A 187 5.82 21.24 -14.06
N TRP A 188 5.42 20.46 -13.06
CA TRP A 188 5.14 19.02 -13.19
C TRP A 188 3.98 18.75 -14.16
N LYS A 189 2.84 19.43 -13.98
CA LYS A 189 1.67 19.33 -14.87
C LYS A 189 2.00 19.76 -16.31
N SER A 190 2.83 20.81 -16.47
CA SER A 190 3.33 21.23 -17.79
C SER A 190 4.21 20.15 -18.44
N LEU A 191 5.06 19.48 -17.66
CA LEU A 191 5.94 18.42 -18.14
C LEU A 191 5.17 17.18 -18.59
N LEU A 192 4.13 16.77 -17.86
CA LEU A 192 3.28 15.65 -18.24
C LEU A 192 2.45 15.95 -19.49
N SER A 193 1.81 17.12 -19.56
CA SER A 193 0.96 17.50 -20.71
C SER A 193 1.77 17.65 -22.01
N LYS A 194 2.95 18.28 -21.98
CA LYS A 194 3.86 18.40 -23.15
C LYS A 194 4.37 17.04 -23.64
N LYS A 195 4.52 16.07 -22.75
CA LYS A 195 4.99 14.72 -23.11
C LYS A 195 3.89 13.82 -23.64
N ALA A 196 2.67 13.91 -23.10
CA ALA A 196 1.49 13.26 -23.65
C ALA A 196 1.22 13.70 -25.11
N GLN A 197 1.43 14.99 -25.42
CA GLN A 197 1.34 15.51 -26.79
C GLN A 197 2.41 14.97 -27.74
N LYS A 198 3.65 14.75 -27.27
CA LYS A 198 4.74 14.21 -28.13
C LYS A 198 4.62 12.72 -28.43
N HIS A 199 3.79 11.96 -27.70
CA HIS A 199 3.43 10.60 -28.08
C HIS A 199 2.41 10.55 -29.23
N LYS A 200 1.71 11.65 -29.55
CA LYS A 200 0.84 11.79 -30.74
C LYS A 200 1.59 12.18 -32.02
N LEU A 201 2.83 12.66 -31.93
CA LEU A 201 3.65 13.06 -33.08
C LEU A 201 4.83 12.10 -33.23
N GLY A 202 4.52 10.89 -33.69
CA GLY A 202 5.50 10.06 -34.38
C GLY A 202 5.96 10.74 -35.67
N TRP A 203 7.23 10.54 -36.01
CA TRP A 203 7.97 11.04 -37.19
C TRP A 203 8.77 12.35 -36.96
N MET A 204 10.10 12.25 -37.14
CA MET A 204 11.16 13.29 -37.22
C MET A 204 11.92 13.71 -35.95
N SER A 205 12.99 12.98 -35.63
CA SER A 205 14.38 13.46 -35.75
C SER A 205 15.38 12.34 -35.40
N PRO A 206 16.34 11.96 -36.27
CA PRO A 206 17.22 10.79 -36.07
C PRO A 206 18.43 11.02 -35.17
N HIS A 207 18.56 12.18 -34.52
CA HIS A 207 19.77 12.53 -33.79
C HIS A 207 19.65 12.11 -32.31
N LYS A 208 20.06 10.85 -32.06
CA LYS A 208 20.55 10.28 -30.80
C LYS A 208 19.87 10.78 -29.52
N ARG A 209 18.76 10.15 -29.11
CA ARG A 209 18.39 10.03 -27.69
C ARG A 209 17.82 8.64 -27.43
N HIS A 210 18.24 8.02 -26.33
CA HIS A 210 18.00 6.63 -25.91
C HIS A 210 16.51 6.25 -25.82
N LEU A 211 15.86 6.03 -26.96
CA LEU A 211 14.54 5.42 -27.01
C LEU A 211 14.71 3.91 -26.79
N LEU A 212 14.02 3.37 -25.79
CA LEU A 212 13.94 1.92 -25.64
C LEU A 212 13.13 1.34 -26.79
N THR A 213 13.54 0.18 -27.30
CA THR A 213 12.67 -0.63 -28.15
C THR A 213 11.41 -1.02 -27.36
N MET A 214 10.29 -1.29 -28.05
CA MET A 214 9.06 -1.68 -27.36
C MET A 214 9.23 -2.95 -26.50
N SER A 215 10.06 -3.90 -26.95
CA SER A 215 10.37 -5.10 -26.16
C SER A 215 11.11 -4.77 -24.85
N LEU A 216 12.14 -3.91 -24.91
CA LEU A 216 12.88 -3.48 -23.72
C LEU A 216 12.00 -2.65 -22.78
N TYR A 217 11.14 -1.80 -23.34
CA TYR A 217 10.17 -1.02 -22.58
C TYR A 217 9.18 -1.92 -21.81
N GLN A 218 8.62 -2.92 -22.48
CA GLN A 218 7.71 -3.88 -21.85
C GLN A 218 8.42 -4.74 -20.80
N GLN A 219 9.64 -5.21 -21.09
CA GLN A 219 10.45 -5.97 -20.14
C GLN A 219 10.77 -5.14 -18.88
N LEU A 220 11.21 -3.88 -19.06
CA LEU A 220 11.45 -2.97 -17.94
C LEU A 220 10.18 -2.77 -17.11
N PHE A 221 9.06 -2.48 -17.77
CA PHE A 221 7.80 -2.27 -17.06
C PHE A 221 7.35 -3.52 -16.29
N CYS A 222 7.55 -4.71 -16.85
CA CYS A 222 7.30 -5.98 -16.16
C CYS A 222 8.18 -6.15 -14.92
N ILE A 223 9.49 -5.85 -15.02
CA ILE A 223 10.40 -5.90 -13.87
C ILE A 223 9.96 -4.93 -12.77
N LEU A 224 9.52 -3.72 -13.15
CA LEU A 224 9.03 -2.72 -12.18
C LEU A 224 7.70 -3.14 -11.54
N LYS A 225 6.76 -3.69 -12.30
CA LYS A 225 5.47 -4.16 -11.78
C LYS A 225 5.59 -5.38 -10.87
N THR A 226 6.65 -6.15 -11.03
CA THR A 226 6.95 -7.34 -10.21
C THR A 226 8.04 -7.07 -9.16
N ALA A 227 8.46 -5.81 -9.02
CA ALA A 227 9.36 -5.42 -7.95
C ALA A 227 8.60 -5.38 -6.62
N PRO A 228 9.30 -5.59 -5.49
CA PRO A 228 8.67 -5.52 -4.18
C PRO A 228 8.02 -4.17 -3.90
N THR A 229 6.96 -4.20 -3.11
CA THR A 229 6.12 -3.10 -2.60
C THR A 229 5.82 -3.39 -1.13
N TRP A 230 4.92 -2.62 -0.51
CA TRP A 230 4.35 -2.98 0.79
C TRP A 230 3.39 -4.16 0.67
N ASP A 231 3.32 -4.97 1.72
CA ASP A 231 2.21 -5.90 1.91
C ASP A 231 0.96 -5.10 2.27
N ARG A 232 -0.21 -5.69 2.02
CA ARG A 232 -1.50 -5.03 2.19
C ARG A 232 -2.47 -5.92 2.97
N LEU A 233 -3.05 -5.37 4.02
CA LEU A 233 -4.22 -5.91 4.69
C LEU A 233 -5.46 -5.15 4.22
N THR A 234 -6.54 -5.88 3.92
CA THR A 234 -7.85 -5.28 3.59
C THR A 234 -8.88 -5.76 4.59
N PHE A 235 -9.67 -4.83 5.13
CA PHE A 235 -10.72 -5.07 6.12
C PHE A 235 -12.11 -5.12 5.46
N GLU A 236 -13.12 -5.59 6.19
CA GLU A 236 -14.50 -5.72 5.68
C GLU A 236 -15.14 -4.37 5.30
N ASP A 237 -14.76 -3.30 5.99
CA ASP A 237 -15.20 -1.93 5.71
C ASP A 237 -14.48 -1.29 4.50
N GLY A 238 -13.60 -2.04 3.83
CA GLY A 238 -12.76 -1.55 2.75
C GLY A 238 -11.51 -0.80 3.23
N GLY A 239 -11.29 -0.72 4.54
CA GLY A 239 -10.07 -0.19 5.13
C GLY A 239 -8.84 -0.92 4.63
N ILE A 240 -7.73 -0.18 4.48
CA ILE A 240 -6.48 -0.73 3.96
C ILE A 240 -5.35 -0.34 4.91
N VAL A 241 -4.53 -1.33 5.25
CA VAL A 241 -3.31 -1.13 6.04
C VAL A 241 -2.11 -1.65 5.26
N LEU A 242 -1.04 -0.85 5.21
CA LEU A 242 0.22 -1.18 4.52
C LEU A 242 1.32 -1.45 5.53
N GLY A 243 2.23 -2.37 5.19
CA GLY A 243 3.30 -2.77 6.08
C GLY A 243 4.04 -4.02 5.64
N ASP A 244 4.73 -4.66 6.57
CA ASP A 244 5.44 -5.92 6.39
C ASP A 244 4.82 -7.02 7.26
N PHE A 245 4.32 -8.08 6.64
CA PHE A 245 3.88 -9.29 7.31
C PHE A 245 5.02 -9.96 8.08
N GLN A 246 4.80 -10.20 9.38
CA GLN A 246 5.76 -10.75 10.31
C GLN A 246 5.52 -12.23 10.63
N GLY A 247 4.30 -12.73 10.40
CA GLY A 247 3.93 -14.11 10.72
C GLY A 247 2.52 -14.22 11.27
N PHE A 248 2.11 -15.46 11.53
CA PHE A 248 0.88 -15.77 12.24
C PHE A 248 1.17 -16.03 13.72
N GLU A 249 0.22 -15.67 14.58
CA GLU A 249 0.22 -15.94 16.01
C GLU A 249 -1.11 -16.60 16.39
N GLY A 250 -1.08 -17.62 17.26
CA GLY A 250 -2.30 -18.36 17.60
C GLY A 250 -2.03 -19.63 18.37
N THR A 251 -3.01 -20.56 18.35
CA THR A 251 -2.86 -21.86 19.01
C THR A 251 -1.88 -22.76 18.23
N SER A 252 -1.28 -23.73 18.91
CA SER A 252 -0.31 -24.65 18.26
C SER A 252 -0.91 -25.35 17.04
N ASP A 253 -2.19 -25.75 17.11
CA ASP A 253 -2.89 -26.41 16.00
C ASP A 253 -3.06 -25.47 14.80
N ASP A 254 -3.45 -24.21 15.05
CA ASP A 254 -3.59 -23.21 13.99
C ASP A 254 -2.23 -22.93 13.34
N LEU A 255 -1.17 -22.77 14.14
CA LEU A 255 0.17 -22.52 13.63
C LEU A 255 0.70 -23.70 12.81
N GLU A 256 0.43 -24.94 13.23
CA GLU A 256 0.80 -26.14 12.46
C GLU A 256 0.10 -26.16 11.10
N ALA A 257 -1.19 -25.85 11.06
CA ALA A 257 -1.95 -25.75 9.81
C ALA A 257 -1.40 -24.63 8.90
N LEU A 258 -1.03 -23.50 9.48
CA LEU A 258 -0.52 -22.32 8.77
C LEU A 258 0.95 -22.44 8.31
N LYS A 259 1.72 -23.45 8.75
CA LYS A 259 3.10 -23.68 8.27
C LYS A 259 3.21 -23.84 6.74
N ARG A 260 2.11 -24.24 6.09
CA ARG A 260 2.03 -24.38 4.62
C ARG A 260 1.96 -23.02 3.91
N VAL A 261 1.45 -21.99 4.59
CA VAL A 261 1.32 -20.62 4.09
C VAL A 261 2.65 -19.88 4.30
N LYS A 262 3.67 -20.24 3.52
CA LYS A 262 4.98 -19.56 3.58
C LYS A 262 4.93 -18.24 2.82
N ARG A 263 5.31 -17.14 3.49
CA ARG A 263 5.41 -15.80 2.89
C ARG A 263 6.10 -15.81 1.53
N THR A 264 7.20 -16.56 1.40
CA THR A 264 8.00 -16.64 0.17
C THR A 264 7.27 -17.29 -1.00
N HIS A 265 6.20 -18.05 -0.77
CA HIS A 265 5.49 -18.79 -1.82
C HIS A 265 4.07 -18.32 -2.04
N VAL A 266 3.52 -17.48 -1.16
CA VAL A 266 2.12 -17.04 -1.20
C VAL A 266 2.04 -15.61 -1.72
N ASP A 267 1.16 -15.38 -2.70
CA ASP A 267 0.91 -14.06 -3.28
C ASP A 267 -0.22 -13.36 -2.54
N SER A 268 -1.35 -14.03 -2.36
CA SER A 268 -2.48 -13.50 -1.61
C SER A 268 -3.20 -14.55 -0.79
N ILE A 269 -3.89 -14.10 0.24
CA ILE A 269 -4.72 -14.88 1.15
C ILE A 269 -6.07 -14.18 1.23
N ASN A 270 -7.14 -14.86 0.84
CA ASN A 270 -8.51 -14.42 1.06
C ASN A 270 -9.03 -15.06 2.33
N ILE A 271 -9.71 -14.29 3.16
CA ILE A 271 -10.16 -14.71 4.48
C ILE A 271 -11.68 -14.59 4.52
N GLN A 272 -12.34 -15.67 4.91
CA GLN A 272 -13.78 -15.71 5.10
C GLN A 272 -14.12 -16.02 6.55
N ARG A 273 -14.96 -15.19 7.14
CA ARG A 273 -15.52 -15.43 8.47
C ARG A 273 -16.56 -16.55 8.41
N ARG A 274 -16.35 -17.58 9.23
CA ARG A 274 -17.30 -18.67 9.44
C ARG A 274 -17.76 -18.68 10.89
N ALA A 275 -19.07 -18.63 11.08
CA ALA A 275 -19.68 -18.80 12.39
C ALA A 275 -20.37 -20.16 12.44
N ASP A 276 -20.00 -20.99 13.40
CA ASP A 276 -20.70 -22.25 13.64
C ASP A 276 -21.82 -22.00 14.64
N ASN A 277 -23.06 -22.13 14.16
CA ASN A 277 -24.26 -21.84 14.94
C ASN A 277 -24.94 -23.14 15.38
N LEU A 278 -25.39 -23.18 16.62
CA LEU A 278 -26.26 -24.22 17.14
C LEU A 278 -27.69 -23.69 17.20
N ASN A 279 -28.65 -24.48 16.75
CA ASN A 279 -30.07 -24.16 16.92
C ASN A 279 -30.54 -24.70 18.27
N VAL A 280 -30.88 -23.80 19.18
CA VAL A 280 -31.39 -24.13 20.51
C VAL A 280 -32.79 -23.52 20.63
N PHE A 281 -33.82 -24.38 20.61
CA PHE A 281 -35.23 -23.99 20.70
C PHE A 281 -35.69 -22.95 19.66
N GLY A 282 -35.18 -23.02 18.42
CA GLY A 282 -35.52 -22.09 17.34
C GLY A 282 -34.66 -20.82 17.30
N TYR A 283 -33.77 -20.62 18.29
CA TYR A 283 -32.79 -19.55 18.29
C TYR A 283 -31.43 -20.05 17.79
N GLN A 284 -30.82 -19.29 16.87
CA GLN A 284 -29.45 -19.56 16.45
C GLN A 284 -28.47 -18.92 17.45
N VAL A 285 -27.64 -19.75 18.08
CA VAL A 285 -26.59 -19.32 19.00
C VAL A 285 -25.24 -19.60 18.36
N THR A 286 -24.42 -18.57 18.16
CA THR A 286 -23.05 -18.77 17.65
C THR A 286 -22.19 -19.41 18.74
N THR A 287 -21.65 -20.58 18.42
CA THR A 287 -20.85 -21.39 19.36
C THR A 287 -19.36 -21.16 19.16
N SER A 288 -18.94 -20.95 17.92
CA SER A 288 -17.55 -20.62 17.60
C SER A 288 -17.46 -19.77 16.34
N VAL A 289 -16.36 -19.05 16.22
CA VAL A 289 -16.03 -18.27 15.03
C VAL A 289 -14.65 -18.72 14.56
N SER A 290 -14.55 -19.02 13.27
CA SER A 290 -13.34 -19.51 12.61
C SER A 290 -13.06 -18.68 11.35
N ALA A 291 -11.79 -18.51 11.01
CA ALA A 291 -11.35 -17.89 9.78
C ALA A 291 -10.98 -18.98 8.77
N VAL A 292 -11.60 -18.95 7.59
CA VAL A 292 -11.26 -19.83 6.47
C VAL A 292 -10.36 -19.07 5.51
N LEU A 293 -9.11 -19.49 5.40
CA LEU A 293 -8.08 -18.88 4.57
C LEU A 293 -7.98 -19.64 3.26
N SER A 294 -8.17 -18.94 2.14
CA SER A 294 -7.95 -19.46 0.79
C SER A 294 -6.78 -18.70 0.16
N TYR A 295 -5.68 -19.37 -0.16
CA TYR A 295 -4.45 -18.70 -0.58
C TYR A 295 -4.03 -19.06 -2.00
N THR A 296 -3.33 -18.13 -2.64
CA THR A 296 -2.76 -18.28 -3.99
C THR A 296 -1.24 -18.36 -3.91
N LEU A 297 -0.67 -19.27 -4.69
CA LEU A 297 0.78 -19.42 -4.76
C LEU A 297 1.36 -18.43 -5.78
N ARG A 298 2.52 -17.88 -5.49
CA ARG A 298 3.29 -17.03 -6.41
C ARG A 298 3.67 -17.81 -7.65
N ASP A 299 3.18 -17.36 -8.80
CA ASP A 299 3.63 -17.89 -10.09
C ASP A 299 4.83 -17.09 -10.60
N TYR A 300 6.03 -17.57 -10.25
CA TYR A 300 7.29 -16.99 -10.73
C TYR A 300 7.48 -17.15 -12.25
N ARG A 301 6.70 -17.99 -12.94
CA ARG A 301 6.81 -18.21 -14.40
C ARG A 301 6.07 -17.13 -15.18
N LYS A 302 4.96 -16.60 -14.66
CA LYS A 302 4.24 -15.45 -15.24
C LYS A 302 5.11 -14.19 -15.34
N ILE A 303 6.10 -14.03 -14.45
CA ILE A 303 7.04 -12.91 -14.44
C ILE A 303 8.01 -12.94 -15.65
N LEU A 304 8.21 -14.10 -16.27
CA LEU A 304 9.14 -14.31 -17.38
C LEU A 304 8.45 -14.53 -18.74
N SER A 305 7.16 -14.87 -18.74
CA SER A 305 6.42 -15.16 -19.97
C SER A 305 5.02 -14.54 -19.95
N ARG A 306 4.86 -13.35 -20.56
CA ARG A 306 3.88 -13.07 -21.64
C ARG A 306 3.53 -11.59 -21.79
N GLY A 307 3.70 -11.10 -23.02
CA GLY A 307 3.01 -9.94 -23.58
C GLY A 307 1.55 -10.21 -24.01
N GLU A 308 0.90 -11.22 -23.45
CA GLU A 308 -0.52 -11.55 -23.67
C GLU A 308 -1.11 -12.12 -22.38
N ALA A 309 -1.55 -11.23 -21.49
CA ALA A 309 -2.27 -11.61 -20.28
C ALA A 309 -3.73 -11.93 -20.63
N LYS A 310 -4.02 -13.18 -20.99
CA LYS A 310 -5.35 -13.74 -20.78
C LYS A 310 -5.50 -13.92 -19.28
N ALA A 311 -6.43 -13.20 -18.66
CA ALA A 311 -6.78 -13.35 -17.25
C ALA A 311 -7.24 -14.80 -17.02
N ILE A 312 -6.31 -15.64 -16.58
CA ILE A 312 -6.65 -16.93 -16.02
C ILE A 312 -7.06 -16.61 -14.59
N THR A 313 -8.35 -16.68 -14.32
CA THR A 313 -8.92 -16.72 -12.98
C THR A 313 -8.17 -17.80 -12.21
N GLU A 314 -7.25 -17.41 -11.34
CA GLU A 314 -6.53 -18.37 -10.51
C GLU A 314 -7.48 -18.84 -9.41
N GLU A 315 -7.96 -20.07 -9.54
CA GLU A 315 -8.72 -20.71 -8.48
C GLU A 315 -7.82 -20.86 -7.24
N PRO A 316 -8.32 -20.51 -6.03
CA PRO A 316 -7.58 -20.75 -4.80
C PRO A 316 -7.32 -22.26 -4.68
N LYS A 317 -6.05 -22.64 -4.60
CA LYS A 317 -5.66 -24.06 -4.68
C LYS A 317 -5.94 -24.83 -3.40
N GLU A 318 -5.94 -24.16 -2.24
CA GLU A 318 -6.11 -24.80 -0.94
C GLU A 318 -6.79 -23.86 0.07
N SER A 319 -7.58 -24.44 0.99
CA SER A 319 -8.20 -23.72 2.10
C SER A 319 -7.77 -24.29 3.46
N ILE A 320 -7.53 -23.40 4.42
CA ILE A 320 -7.15 -23.74 5.80
C ILE A 320 -8.14 -23.06 6.73
N THR A 321 -8.70 -23.82 7.68
CA THR A 321 -9.57 -23.25 8.72
C THR A 321 -8.79 -23.11 10.01
N VAL A 322 -8.83 -21.92 10.60
CA VAL A 322 -8.20 -21.60 11.90
C VAL A 322 -9.20 -20.92 12.82
N LYS A 323 -8.91 -20.86 14.11
CA LYS A 323 -9.77 -20.18 15.08
C LYS A 323 -9.87 -18.67 14.79
N GLY A 324 -11.02 -18.07 15.13
CA GLY A 324 -11.21 -16.62 14.97
C GLY A 324 -10.31 -15.76 15.86
N SER A 325 -9.69 -16.36 16.88
CA SER A 325 -8.67 -15.74 17.73
C SER A 325 -7.27 -15.74 17.13
N THR A 326 -7.04 -16.43 16.01
CA THR A 326 -5.74 -16.42 15.33
C THR A 326 -5.45 -15.02 14.78
N GLU A 327 -4.23 -14.56 15.01
CA GLU A 327 -3.78 -13.22 14.69
C GLU A 327 -2.66 -13.25 13.64
N LEU A 328 -2.49 -12.12 12.98
CA LEU A 328 -1.43 -11.85 12.03
C LEU A 328 -0.60 -10.68 12.57
N GLY A 329 0.71 -10.91 12.71
CA GLY A 329 1.67 -9.88 13.05
C GLY A 329 2.04 -9.06 11.81
N PHE A 330 1.99 -7.73 11.93
CA PHE A 330 2.19 -6.81 10.82
C PHE A 330 2.91 -5.54 11.26
N LEU A 331 4.08 -5.27 10.68
CA LEU A 331 4.84 -4.06 10.95
C LEU A 331 4.35 -2.94 10.04
N LEU A 332 3.64 -1.97 10.61
CA LEU A 332 3.05 -0.86 9.85
C LEU A 332 4.11 0.05 9.24
N VAL A 333 3.80 0.64 8.08
CA VAL A 333 4.66 1.68 7.48
C VAL A 333 4.77 2.87 8.44
N GLY A 334 5.99 3.16 8.88
CA GLY A 334 6.30 4.25 9.82
C GLY A 334 6.38 3.80 11.28
N SER A 335 6.00 2.55 11.59
CA SER A 335 6.12 2.00 12.93
C SER A 335 7.39 1.16 13.08
N SER A 336 7.97 1.17 14.27
CA SER A 336 9.06 0.29 14.69
C SER A 336 8.57 -0.99 15.39
N ILE A 337 7.28 -1.06 15.73
CA ILE A 337 6.70 -2.14 16.53
C ILE A 337 5.60 -2.84 15.72
N PRO A 338 5.66 -4.18 15.56
CA PRO A 338 4.59 -4.93 14.92
C PRO A 338 3.26 -4.80 15.67
N LYS A 339 2.17 -4.55 14.93
CA LYS A 339 0.80 -4.64 15.44
C LYS A 339 0.19 -5.99 15.08
N ARG A 340 -0.80 -6.42 15.86
CA ARG A 340 -1.51 -7.68 15.66
C ARG A 340 -2.91 -7.43 15.15
N PHE A 341 -3.33 -8.22 14.16
CA PHE A 341 -4.64 -8.15 13.56
C PHE A 341 -5.30 -9.53 13.60
N LYS A 342 -6.49 -9.62 14.19
CA LYS A 342 -7.27 -10.87 14.15
C LYS A 342 -7.64 -11.18 12.71
N LEU A 343 -7.37 -12.40 12.26
CA LEU A 343 -7.66 -12.83 10.89
C LEU A 343 -9.14 -12.67 10.55
N ILE A 344 -10.01 -12.86 11.53
CA ILE A 344 -11.46 -12.75 11.35
C ILE A 344 -11.96 -11.35 10.99
N ASN A 345 -11.14 -10.31 11.20
CA ASN A 345 -11.47 -8.94 10.85
C ASN A 345 -10.93 -8.55 9.46
N LEU A 346 -10.20 -9.45 8.80
CA LEU A 346 -9.57 -9.23 7.51
C LEU A 346 -10.38 -9.93 6.42
N VAL A 347 -10.43 -9.30 5.26
CA VAL A 347 -10.96 -9.87 4.01
C VAL A 347 -9.84 -10.47 3.17
N SER A 348 -8.70 -9.79 3.11
CA SER A 348 -7.55 -10.29 2.36
C SER A 348 -6.21 -9.78 2.88
N VAL A 349 -5.18 -10.55 2.57
CA VAL A 349 -3.76 -10.22 2.75
C VAL A 349 -3.09 -10.39 1.40
N GLN A 350 -2.44 -9.33 0.90
CA GLN A 350 -1.60 -9.39 -0.29
C GLN A 350 -0.14 -9.26 0.13
N LEU A 351 0.68 -10.24 -0.23
CA LEU A 351 2.07 -10.36 0.16
C LEU A 351 2.98 -10.02 -1.01
N SER A 352 3.72 -8.93 -0.86
CA SER A 352 4.63 -8.44 -1.88
C SER A 352 5.92 -9.28 -1.99
N PRO A 353 6.47 -9.45 -3.21
CA PRO A 353 7.67 -10.24 -3.50
C PRO A 353 8.82 -10.16 -2.49
#